data_AF-A0A2V9WC35-F1
#
_entry.id   AF-A0A2V9WC35-F1
#
_cell.length_a   1.000
_cell.length_b   1.000
_cell.length_c   1.000
_cell.angle_alpha   90.00
_cell.angle_beta   90.00
_cell.angle_gamma   90.00
#
_symmetry.space_group_name_H-M   'P 1'
#
loop_
_entity.id
_entity.type
_entity.pdbx_description
1 polymer ?
#
loop_
_entity_poly.entity_id
_entity_poly.type
_entity_poly.pdbx_seq_one_letter_code
_entity_poly.pdbx_strand_id
1 'polypeptide(L)' 'MIFSSFWIVTPLLAQQQVVADPPEVRGPFTLVATYDSAVGHNAFAYNGNAVPPVIRVMRGSVINCTM' A
#
# COMPACT_ATOMS: atom_id res chain seq x y z
N MET A 1 20.95 5.47 -53.96
CA MET A 1 19.77 5.90 -53.19
C MET A 1 20.06 5.61 -51.72
N ILE A 2 20.32 6.64 -50.92
CA ILE A 2 20.79 6.48 -49.53
C ILE A 2 19.55 6.38 -48.63
N PHE A 3 19.35 5.24 -47.98
CA PHE A 3 18.29 5.07 -46.98
C PHE A 3 18.79 5.62 -45.65
N SER A 4 18.27 6.78 -45.23
CA SER A 4 18.54 7.37 -43.92
C SER A 4 17.63 6.72 -42.88
N SER A 5 18.21 6.04 -41.90
CA SER A 5 17.50 5.46 -40.77
C SER A 5 17.19 6.54 -39.73
N PHE A 6 15.93 6.94 -39.65
CA PHE A 6 15.42 7.78 -38.57
C PHE A 6 15.37 6.95 -37.27
N TRP A 7 16.26 7.24 -36.33
CA TRP A 7 16.21 6.68 -34.98
C TRP A 7 15.11 7.38 -34.18
N ILE A 8 14.04 6.65 -33.88
CA ILE A 8 12.96 7.13 -33.01
C ILE A 8 13.47 7.08 -31.57
N VAL A 9 13.75 8.25 -30.99
CA VAL A 9 14.07 8.38 -29.56
C VAL A 9 12.75 8.54 -28.81
N THR A 10 12.24 7.46 -28.22
CA THR A 10 11.12 7.53 -27.28
C THR A 10 11.63 8.02 -25.93
N PRO A 11 11.08 9.11 -25.36
CA PRO A 11 11.43 9.50 -24.01
C PRO A 11 10.90 8.43 -23.03
N LEU A 12 11.80 7.89 -22.22
CA LEU A 12 11.43 7.03 -21.10
C LEU A 12 10.69 7.91 -20.08
N LEU A 13 9.36 7.87 -20.11
CA LEU A 13 8.55 8.38 -19.01
C LEU A 13 8.78 7.44 -17.83
N ALA A 14 9.66 7.85 -16.91
CA ALA A 14 9.82 7.18 -15.63
C ALA A 14 8.44 7.15 -14.95
N GLN A 15 7.87 5.95 -14.81
CA GLN A 15 6.63 5.77 -14.07
C GLN A 15 6.94 6.00 -12.60
N GLN A 16 6.77 7.23 -12.14
CA GLN A 16 6.82 7.56 -10.73
C GLN A 16 5.55 6.98 -10.08
N GLN A 17 5.62 5.72 -9.65
CA GLN A 17 4.54 5.15 -8.86
C GLN A 17 4.54 5.86 -7.51
N VAL A 18 3.53 6.71 -7.30
CA VAL A 18 3.27 7.32 -6.00
C VAL A 18 2.81 6.21 -5.08
N VAL A 19 3.72 5.71 -4.25
CA VAL A 19 3.40 4.78 -3.17
C VAL A 19 2.78 5.63 -2.06
N ALA A 20 1.49 5.45 -1.83
CA ALA A 20 0.82 6.10 -0.71
C ALA A 20 1.41 5.60 0.60
N ASP A 21 1.62 6.51 1.55
CA ASP A 21 2.04 6.12 2.89
C ASP A 21 0.98 5.19 3.51
N PRO A 22 1.41 4.12 4.21
CA PRO A 22 0.48 3.25 4.90
C PRO A 22 -0.25 4.03 6.00
N PRO A 23 -1.51 3.68 6.30
CA PRO A 23 -2.29 4.35 7.33
C PRO A 23 -1.61 4.21 8.70
N GLU A 24 -1.70 5.23 9.55
CA GLU A 24 -1.06 5.22 10.87
C GLU A 24 -2.09 5.17 12.01
N VAL A 25 -1.78 4.43 13.08
CA VAL A 25 -2.59 4.38 14.30
C VAL A 25 -1.77 4.69 15.54
N ARG A 26 -2.34 5.54 16.40
CA ARG A 26 -1.72 5.98 17.67
C ARG A 26 -2.53 5.62 18.91
N GLY A 27 -3.70 5.01 18.73
CA GLY A 27 -4.64 4.66 19.80
C GLY A 27 -5.38 3.36 19.49
N PRO A 28 -6.33 2.96 20.36
CA PRO A 28 -7.10 1.74 20.17
C PRO A 28 -7.70 1.62 18.77
N PHE A 29 -7.64 0.43 18.20
CA PHE A 29 -8.12 0.19 16.85
C PHE A 29 -8.75 -1.19 16.67
N THR A 30 -9.48 -1.34 15.58
CA THR A 30 -10.21 -2.56 15.24
C THR A 30 -9.76 -3.04 13.85
N LEU A 31 -9.44 -4.32 13.77
CA LEU A 31 -9.23 -5.02 12.52
C LEU A 31 -10.52 -5.78 12.17
N VAL A 32 -10.89 -5.78 10.90
CA VAL A 32 -12.09 -6.48 10.43
C VAL A 32 -11.66 -7.66 9.59
N ALA A 33 -12.12 -8.86 9.95
CA ALA A 33 -11.93 -10.02 9.10
C ALA A 33 -12.65 -9.81 7.77
N THR A 34 -11.92 -9.96 6.67
CA THR A 34 -12.40 -9.80 5.30
C THR A 34 -11.92 -10.96 4.44
N TYR A 35 -12.55 -11.17 3.29
CA TYR A 35 -12.06 -12.09 2.27
C TYR A 35 -11.40 -11.27 1.16
N ASP A 36 -10.09 -11.46 0.97
CA ASP A 36 -9.37 -10.82 -0.12
C ASP A 36 -9.50 -11.69 -1.38
N SER A 37 -10.37 -11.27 -2.30
CA SER A 37 -10.61 -11.97 -3.56
C SER A 37 -9.44 -11.90 -4.54
N ALA A 38 -8.53 -10.92 -4.39
CA ALA A 38 -7.37 -10.80 -5.26
C ALA A 38 -6.30 -11.85 -4.94
N VAL A 39 -6.16 -12.21 -3.66
CA VAL A 39 -5.19 -13.20 -3.18
C VAL A 39 -5.84 -14.57 -2.88
N GLY A 40 -7.16 -14.62 -2.74
CA GLY A 40 -7.93 -15.87 -2.55
C GLY A 40 -7.93 -16.40 -1.11
N HIS A 41 -7.71 -15.53 -0.13
CA HIS A 41 -7.58 -15.92 1.29
C HIS A 41 -8.28 -14.92 2.22
N ASN A 42 -8.59 -15.39 3.44
CA ASN A 42 -9.06 -14.50 4.51
C ASN A 42 -7.92 -13.58 4.93
N ALA A 43 -8.25 -12.32 5.16
CA ALA A 43 -7.34 -11.27 5.59
C ALA A 43 -7.99 -10.42 6.68
N PHE A 44 -7.20 -9.55 7.30
CA PHE A 44 -7.71 -8.51 8.18
C PHE A 44 -7.56 -7.16 7.49
N ALA A 45 -8.65 -6.39 7.44
CA ALA A 45 -8.66 -5.04 6.92
C ALA A 45 -8.67 -4.02 8.05
N TYR A 46 -7.95 -2.92 7.84
CA TYR A 46 -8.01 -1.73 8.67
C TYR A 46 -8.65 -0.61 7.86
N ASN A 47 -9.74 -0.05 8.39
CA ASN A 47 -10.48 1.03 7.72
C ASN A 47 -10.84 0.71 6.25
N GLY A 48 -11.30 -0.51 6.00
CA GLY A 48 -11.68 -1.01 4.66
C GLY A 48 -10.51 -1.33 3.72
N ASN A 49 -9.25 -1.16 4.16
CA ASN A 49 -8.08 -1.47 3.38
C ASN A 49 -7.39 -2.74 3.87
N ALA A 50 -6.96 -3.60 2.95
CA ALA A 50 -6.13 -4.76 3.26
C ALA A 50 -4.68 -4.37 3.64
N VAL A 51 -4.28 -3.12 3.39
CA VAL A 51 -2.97 -2.60 3.79
C VAL A 51 -2.94 -2.44 5.32
N PRO A 52 -2.04 -3.13 6.03
CA PRO A 52 -1.97 -3.02 7.48
C PRO A 52 -1.48 -1.63 7.90
N PRO A 53 -1.98 -1.09 9.02
CA PRO A 53 -1.54 0.22 9.46
C PRO A 53 -0.21 0.15 10.22
N VAL A 54 0.54 1.25 10.16
CA VAL A 54 1.72 1.48 10.99
C VAL A 54 1.26 1.88 12.38
N ILE A 55 1.60 1.06 13.38
CA ILE A 55 1.28 1.33 14.78
C ILE A 55 2.39 2.20 15.38
N ARG A 56 2.04 3.39 15.88
CA ARG A 56 2.96 4.27 16.61
C ARG A 56 2.50 4.45 18.04
N VAL A 57 3.29 3.94 18.98
CA VAL A 57 3.02 4.02 20.41
C VAL A 57 4.22 4.60 21.16
N MET A 58 3.95 5.27 22.28
CA MET A 58 5.02 5.69 23.18
C MET A 58 5.54 4.49 23.97
N ARG A 59 6.83 4.53 24.34
CA ARG A 59 7.44 3.47 25.15
C ARG A 59 6.73 3.35 26.49
N GLY A 60 6.34 2.14 26.87
CA GLY A 60 5.60 1.87 28.10
C GLY A 60 4.08 2.07 28.00
N SER A 61 3.57 2.51 26.85
CA SER A 61 2.12 2.59 26.62
C SER A 61 1.53 1.24 26.20
N VAL A 62 0.27 1.04 26.55
CA VAL A 62 -0.54 -0.10 26.10
C VAL A 62 -1.53 0.42 25.05
N ILE A 63 -1.66 -0.31 23.94
CA ILE A 63 -2.63 -0.05 22.87
C ILE A 63 -3.55 -1.26 22.74
N ASN A 64 -4.86 -1.03 22.63
CA ASN A 64 -5.83 -2.10 22.48
C ASN A 64 -6.11 -2.36 20.99
N CYS A 65 -5.94 -3.61 20.57
CA CYS A 65 -6.30 -4.08 19.23
C CYS A 65 -7.48 -5.05 19.37
N THR A 66 -8.58 -4.73 18.71
CA THR A 66 -9.80 -5.55 18.68
C THR A 66 -9.97 -6.16 17.29
N MET A 67 -10.61 -7.33 17.23
CA MET A 67 -10.85 -8.09 16.01
C MET A 67 -12.33 -8.45 15.91
#